data_AF-A0A820S0C3-F1
#
_entry.id   AF-A0A820S0C3-F1
#
_cell.length_a   1.000
_cell.length_b   1.000
_cell.length_c   1.000
_cell.angle_alpha   90.00
_cell.angle_beta   90.00
_cell.angle_gamma   90.00
#
_symmetry.space_group_name_H-M   'P 1'
#
loop_
_entity.id
_entity.type
_entity.pdbx_description
1 polymer ?
#
loop_
_entity_poly.entity_id
_entity_poly.type
_entity_poly.pdbx_seq_one_letter_code
_entity_poly.pdbx_strand_id
1 'polypeptide(L)'
;ETLECLKHDLALAEKYNYIFAAKLVRGAYMEQERRLAQEHGYDDPINPDFDTTSQMYHTCLDEVLKSTVKRSPNQIRIMVASHNEDTIRYGIQKMKDYDIRRGSSIISFASL
;
A
#
# COMPACT_ATOMS: atom_id res chain seq x y z
N GLU A 1 12.24 1.27 -2.11
CA GLU A 1 12.26 0.29 -1.00
C GLU A 1 10.89 -0.28 -0.67
N THR A 2 9.89 0.54 -0.30
CA THR A 2 8.56 0.10 0.18
C THR A 2 7.88 -0.98 -0.69
N LEU A 3 7.88 -0.81 -2.02
CA LEU A 3 7.27 -1.79 -2.93
C LEU A 3 7.96 -3.15 -2.88
N GLU A 4 9.28 -3.18 -2.73
CA GLU A 4 10.04 -4.43 -2.68
C GLU A 4 9.84 -5.15 -1.34
N CYS A 5 9.79 -4.41 -0.23
CA CYS A 5 9.41 -4.97 1.07
C CYS A 5 8.00 -5.58 1.01
N LEU A 6 7.05 -4.86 0.42
CA LEU A 6 5.68 -5.35 0.24
C LEU A 6 5.62 -6.66 -0.59
N LYS A 7 6.34 -6.73 -1.72
CA LYS A 7 6.42 -7.95 -2.53
C LYS A 7 7.05 -9.10 -1.75
N HIS A 8 8.09 -8.81 -0.97
CA HIS A 8 8.75 -9.80 -0.13
C HIS A 8 7.80 -10.37 0.92
N ASP A 9 7.09 -9.50 1.65
CA ASP A 9 6.13 -9.92 2.67
C ASP A 9 4.96 -10.71 2.08
N LEU A 10 4.46 -10.30 0.91
CA LEU A 10 3.48 -11.06 0.15
C LEU A 10 4.01 -12.46 -0.18
N ALA A 11 5.24 -12.58 -0.69
CA ALA A 11 5.84 -13.87 -1.04
C ALA A 11 6.04 -14.77 0.20
N LEU A 12 6.47 -14.19 1.33
CA LEU A 12 6.58 -14.92 2.59
C LEU A 12 5.21 -15.43 3.07
N ALA A 13 4.17 -14.60 3.00
CA ALA A 13 2.82 -14.99 3.39
C ALA A 13 2.28 -16.18 2.61
N GLU A 14 2.55 -16.22 1.30
CA GLU A 14 2.22 -17.36 0.46
C GLU A 14 3.04 -18.60 0.79
N LYS A 15 4.36 -18.43 0.95
CA LYS A 15 5.27 -19.54 1.29
C LYS A 15 4.91 -20.23 2.61
N TYR A 16 4.55 -19.44 3.62
CA TYR A 16 4.26 -19.93 4.97
C TYR A 16 2.76 -20.04 5.27
N ASN A 17 1.90 -19.79 4.26
CA ASN A 17 0.45 -19.94 4.31
C ASN A 17 -0.22 -19.21 5.49
N TYR A 18 0.16 -17.95 5.71
CA TYR A 18 -0.50 -17.05 6.64
C TYR A 18 -1.22 -15.91 5.92
N ILE A 19 -2.23 -15.35 6.57
CA ILE A 19 -3.01 -14.22 6.02
C ILE A 19 -2.13 -12.97 6.08
N PHE A 20 -1.83 -12.39 4.92
CA PHE A 20 -1.16 -11.10 4.83
C PHE A 20 -2.17 -9.97 5.07
N ALA A 21 -1.80 -8.99 5.89
CA ALA A 21 -2.57 -7.78 6.06
C ALA A 21 -1.67 -6.55 6.06
N ALA A 22 -2.08 -5.49 5.35
CA ALA A 22 -1.36 -4.22 5.37
C ALA A 22 -2.31 -3.01 5.41
N LYS A 23 -1.81 -1.90 5.96
CA LYS A 23 -2.44 -0.59 5.92
C LYS A 23 -1.53 0.33 5.11
N LEU A 24 -2.01 0.76 3.95
CA LEU A 24 -1.28 1.68 3.09
C LEU A 24 -1.52 3.11 3.55
N VAL A 25 -0.43 3.82 3.86
CA VAL A 25 -0.38 5.25 4.22
C VAL A 25 0.68 5.96 3.38
N ARG A 26 0.59 7.28 3.21
CA ARG A 26 1.64 8.07 2.53
C ARG A 26 2.87 8.34 3.41
N GLY A 27 2.72 8.18 4.74
CA GLY A 27 3.72 8.60 5.73
C GLY A 27 3.28 9.85 6.48
N ALA A 28 3.86 10.07 7.67
CA ALA A 28 3.53 11.19 8.56
C ALA A 28 4.75 11.99 9.02
N TYR A 29 5.97 11.56 8.67
CA TYR A 29 7.22 12.04 9.28
C TYR A 29 8.22 12.62 8.27
N MET A 30 7.74 13.08 7.10
CA MET A 30 8.56 13.50 5.96
C MET A 30 9.60 14.58 6.32
N GLU A 31 9.21 15.61 7.08
CA GLU A 31 10.13 16.69 7.49
C GLU A 31 11.17 16.19 8.50
N GLN A 32 10.76 15.32 9.42
CA GLN A 32 11.64 14.76 10.44
C GLN A 32 12.67 13.83 9.82
N GLU A 33 12.26 12.91 8.94
CA GLU A 33 13.16 11.97 8.25
C GLU A 33 14.17 12.71 7.36
N ARG A 34 13.74 13.75 6.64
CA ARG A 34 14.64 14.60 5.85
C ARG A 34 15.69 15.30 6.70
N ARG A 35 15.27 15.85 7.84
CA ARG A 35 16.18 16.49 8.78
C ARG A 35 17.20 15.49 9.33
N LEU A 36 16.76 14.29 9.72
CA LEU A 36 17.64 13.23 10.22
C LEU A 36 18.65 12.78 9.16
N ALA A 37 18.21 12.60 7.91
CA ALA A 37 19.08 12.25 6.79
C ALA A 37 20.19 13.29 6.58
N GLN A 38 19.85 14.58 6.65
CA GLN A 38 20.83 15.68 6.59
C GLN A 38 21.78 15.71 7.78
N GLU A 39 21.27 15.52 9.00
CA GLU A 39 22.07 15.53 10.24
C GLU A 39 23.06 14.37 10.30
N HIS A 40 22.68 13.19 9.80
CA HIS A 40 23.49 11.97 9.84
C HIS A 40 24.23 11.65 8.54
N GLY A 41 24.00 12.41 7.47
CA GLY A 41 24.71 12.27 6.19
C GLY A 41 24.35 11.02 5.39
N TYR A 42 23.12 10.50 5.55
CA TYR A 42 22.59 9.41 4.71
C TYR A 42 21.55 9.94 3.72
N ASP A 43 21.24 9.14 2.70
CA ASP A 43 20.29 9.53 1.65
C ASP A 43 18.87 9.73 2.19
N ASP A 44 18.17 10.78 1.72
CA ASP A 44 16.76 11.02 2.10
C ASP A 44 15.89 9.81 1.73
N PRO A 45 15.28 9.11 2.72
CA PRO A 45 14.44 7.95 2.45
C PRO A 45 13.05 8.33 1.93
N ILE A 46 12.70 9.62 1.95
CA ILE A 46 11.40 10.13 1.56
C ILE A 46 11.39 10.43 0.05
N ASN A 47 10.29 10.08 -0.62
CA ASN A 47 10.07 10.50 -2.00
C ASN A 47 10.18 12.03 -2.15
N PRO A 48 10.66 12.54 -3.30
CA PRO A 48 10.92 13.97 -3.47
C PRO A 48 9.66 14.83 -3.33
N ASP A 49 8.52 14.34 -3.81
CA ASP A 49 7.27 15.08 -3.85
C ASP A 49 6.02 14.22 -3.61
N PHE A 50 4.88 14.89 -3.52
CA PHE A 50 3.57 14.29 -3.30
C PHE A 50 3.15 13.36 -4.44
N ASP A 51 3.48 13.71 -5.69
CA ASP A 51 3.05 12.96 -6.86
C ASP A 51 3.81 11.63 -6.95
N THR A 52 5.11 11.65 -6.73
CA THR A 52 5.97 10.46 -6.64
C THR A 52 5.50 9.55 -5.50
N THR A 53 5.15 10.13 -4.35
CA THR A 53 4.56 9.38 -3.23
C THR A 53 3.22 8.75 -3.60
N SER A 54 2.36 9.49 -4.28
CA SER A 54 1.04 9.02 -4.70
C SER A 54 1.14 7.93 -5.77
N GLN A 55 2.09 8.03 -6.70
CA GLN A 55 2.38 7.01 -7.69
C GLN A 55 2.90 5.72 -7.03
N MET A 56 3.82 5.84 -6.06
CA MET A 56 4.31 4.68 -5.30
C MET A 56 3.17 4.03 -4.50
N TYR A 57 2.30 4.83 -3.88
CA TYR A 57 1.11 4.32 -3.16
C TYR A 57 0.20 3.50 -4.09
N HIS A 58 -0.14 4.03 -5.27
CA HIS A 58 -0.98 3.34 -6.25
C HIS A 58 -0.31 2.07 -6.78
N THR A 59 1.00 2.09 -6.99
CA THR A 59 1.78 0.91 -7.40
C THR A 59 1.74 -0.19 -6.33
N CYS A 60 1.89 0.17 -5.06
CA CYS A 60 1.74 -0.77 -3.95
C CYS A 60 0.32 -1.35 -3.88
N LEU A 61 -0.71 -0.51 -4.00
CA LEU A 61 -2.10 -0.97 -4.01
C LEU A 61 -2.37 -1.95 -5.15
N ASP A 62 -1.88 -1.65 -6.36
CA ASP A 62 -2.00 -2.54 -7.52
C ASP A 62 -1.32 -3.89 -7.29
N GLU A 63 -0.13 -3.90 -6.69
CA GLU A 63 0.59 -5.15 -6.42
C GLU A 63 -0.16 -6.04 -5.41
N VAL A 64 -0.75 -5.44 -4.36
CA VAL A 64 -1.56 -6.19 -3.39
C VAL A 64 -2.83 -6.74 -4.05
N LEU A 65 -3.56 -5.93 -4.81
CA LEU A 65 -4.80 -6.36 -5.47
C LEU A 65 -4.55 -7.39 -6.57
N LYS A 66 -3.47 -7.27 -7.32
CA LYS A 66 -3.04 -8.31 -8.27
C LYS A 66 -2.73 -9.62 -7.56
N SER A 67 -2.13 -9.55 -6.36
CA SER A 67 -1.80 -10.74 -5.57
C SER A 67 -3.04 -11.42 -4.97
N THR A 68 -4.10 -10.67 -4.66
CA THR A 68 -5.35 -11.25 -4.12
C THR A 68 -6.03 -12.14 -5.15
N VAL A 69 -6.02 -11.74 -6.43
CA VAL A 69 -6.66 -12.51 -7.52
C VAL A 69 -5.91 -13.79 -7.86
N LYS A 70 -4.59 -13.83 -7.63
CA LYS A 70 -3.75 -15.01 -7.91
C LYS A 70 -3.82 -16.09 -6.83
N ARG A 71 -4.31 -15.74 -5.63
CA ARG A 71 -4.25 -16.58 -4.44
C ARG A 71 -5.64 -17.08 -4.04
N SER A 72 -5.65 -18.06 -3.14
CA SER A 72 -6.89 -18.52 -2.50
C SER A 72 -7.62 -17.33 -1.87
N PRO A 73 -8.97 -17.32 -1.92
CA PRO A 73 -9.76 -16.29 -1.26
C PRO A 73 -9.38 -16.13 0.23
N ASN A 74 -9.48 -14.92 0.75
CA ASN A 74 -9.22 -14.56 2.16
C ASN A 74 -7.76 -14.64 2.65
N GLN A 75 -6.77 -14.79 1.76
CA GLN A 75 -5.34 -14.80 2.13
C GLN A 75 -4.70 -13.40 2.26
N ILE A 76 -5.35 -12.36 1.74
CA ILE A 76 -4.83 -10.99 1.75
C ILE A 76 -5.93 -10.02 2.19
N ARG A 77 -5.55 -9.06 3.05
CA ARG A 77 -6.39 -7.95 3.51
C ARG A 77 -5.62 -6.62 3.38
N ILE A 78 -6.24 -5.60 2.82
CA ILE A 78 -5.62 -4.29 2.64
C ILE A 78 -6.53 -3.19 3.18
N MET A 79 -5.93 -2.20 3.83
CA MET A 79 -6.60 -0.97 4.21
C MET A 79 -6.01 0.20 3.44
N VAL A 80 -6.85 0.89 2.67
CA VAL A 80 -6.53 2.17 2.03
C VAL A 80 -6.78 3.27 3.07
N ALA A 81 -5.73 3.73 3.73
CA ALA A 81 -5.80 4.81 4.71
C ALA A 81 -5.37 6.14 4.09
N SER A 82 -6.35 6.91 3.63
CA SER A 82 -6.14 8.15 2.88
C SER A 82 -7.36 9.07 2.97
N HIS A 83 -7.12 10.38 3.05
CA HIS A 83 -8.14 11.42 2.85
C HIS A 83 -8.19 11.94 1.41
N ASN A 84 -7.18 11.59 0.59
CA ASN A 84 -7.13 12.03 -0.79
C ASN A 84 -8.19 11.30 -1.62
N GLU A 85 -9.13 12.07 -2.18
CA GLU A 85 -10.27 11.58 -2.94
C GLU A 85 -9.85 10.75 -4.15
N ASP A 86 -8.80 11.17 -4.87
CA ASP A 86 -8.33 10.47 -6.07
C ASP A 86 -7.83 9.07 -5.71
N THR A 87 -7.09 8.91 -4.61
CA THR A 87 -6.65 7.60 -4.11
C THR A 87 -7.83 6.72 -3.69
N ILE A 88 -8.86 7.30 -3.07
CA ILE A 88 -10.08 6.55 -2.72
C ILE A 88 -10.81 6.09 -3.99
N ARG A 89 -11.00 6.99 -4.96
CA ARG A 89 -11.61 6.67 -6.26
C ARG A 89 -10.80 5.61 -7.01
N TYR A 90 -9.48 5.71 -6.98
CA TYR A 90 -8.56 4.73 -7.57
C TYR A 90 -8.77 3.34 -6.96
N GLY A 91 -8.80 3.23 -5.63
CA GLY A 91 -9.07 1.96 -4.96
C GLY A 91 -10.44 1.38 -5.31
N ILE A 92 -11.49 2.20 -5.35
CA ILE A 92 -12.84 1.78 -5.76
C ILE A 92 -12.85 1.31 -7.23
N GLN A 93 -12.11 1.97 -8.11
CA GLN A 93 -12.01 1.56 -9.51
C GLN A 93 -11.31 0.21 -9.63
N LYS A 94 -10.19 0.02 -8.94
CA LYS A 94 -9.47 -1.26 -8.93
C LYS A 94 -10.28 -2.41 -8.35
N MET A 95 -11.14 -2.15 -7.37
CA MET A 95 -12.09 -3.16 -6.91
C MET A 95 -12.99 -3.65 -8.05
N LYS A 96 -13.47 -2.77 -8.93
CA LYS A 96 -14.26 -3.17 -10.10
C LYS A 96 -13.42 -3.96 -11.10
N ASP A 97 -12.21 -3.49 -11.36
CA ASP A 97 -11.30 -4.11 -12.34
C ASP A 97 -10.94 -5.56 -11.96
N TYR A 98 -10.89 -5.85 -10.66
CA TYR A 98 -10.58 -7.18 -10.11
C TYR A 98 -11.81 -7.95 -9.58
N ASP A 99 -13.03 -7.52 -9.89
CA ASP A 99 -14.30 -8.12 -9.43
C ASP A 99 -14.42 -8.31 -7.90
N ILE A 100 -13.82 -7.39 -7.14
CA ILE A 100 -13.90 -7.37 -5.67
C ILE A 100 -15.23 -6.73 -5.28
N ARG A 101 -16.15 -7.57 -4.80
CA ARG A 101 -17.48 -7.14 -4.34
C ARG A 101 -17.39 -6.15 -3.19
N ARG A 102 -18.34 -5.21 -3.16
CA ARG A 102 -18.59 -4.36 -1.99
C ARG A 102 -18.88 -5.24 -0.76
N GLY A 103 -18.34 -4.88 0.40
CA GLY A 103 -18.44 -5.68 1.62
C GLY A 103 -17.46 -6.87 1.68
N SER A 104 -16.62 -7.06 0.67
CA SER A 104 -15.49 -7.99 0.74
C SER A 104 -14.55 -7.62 1.88
N SER A 105 -13.99 -8.63 2.55
CA SER A 105 -12.98 -8.46 3.58
C SER A 105 -11.57 -8.19 3.03
N ILE A 106 -11.42 -8.20 1.70
CA ILE A 106 -10.15 -7.97 1.01
C ILE A 106 -9.69 -6.53 1.15
N ILE A 107 -10.59 -5.55 1.04
CA ILE A 107 -10.25 -4.13 1.03
C ILE A 107 -11.17 -3.31 1.93
N SER A 108 -10.55 -2.48 2.76
CA SER A 108 -11.22 -1.51 3.64
C SER A 108 -10.67 -0.11 3.39
N PHE A 109 -11.48 0.91 3.69
CA PHE A 109 -11.08 2.31 3.60
C PHE A 109 -11.12 2.95 4.98
N ALA A 110 -10.17 3.83 5.27
CA ALA A 110 -10.10 4.55 6.55
C ALA A 110 -9.61 5.99 6.35
N SER A 111 -10.20 6.91 7.10
CA SER A 111 -9.78 8.31 7.25
C SER A 111 -9.89 8.69 8.72
N LEU A 112 -9.07 9.64 9.18
CA LEU A 112 -9.24 10.28 10.49
C LEU A 112 -10.29 11.41 10.46
#